data_AF-A0A656K2C9-F1
#
_entry.id   AF-A0A656K2C9-F1
#
_cell.length_a   1.000
_cell.length_b   1.000
_cell.length_c   1.000
_cell.angle_alpha   90.00
_cell.angle_beta   90.00
_cell.angle_gamma   90.00
#
_symmetry.space_group_name_H-M   'P 1'
#
loop_
_entity.id
_entity.type
_entity.pdbx_description
1 polymer ?
#
loop_
_entity_poly.entity_id
_entity_poly.type
_entity_poly.pdbx_seq_one_letter_code
_entity_poly.pdbx_strand_id
1 'polypeptide(L)' 'MSGQYSAFSDVAIVEAVRTPWVDLGGALAQVSPIDLGIKVGREVLAHAAIDPQQIDSVLAGSMAQASFDAY' A
#
# COMPACT_ATOMS: atom_id res chain seq x y z
N MET A 1 -30.15 5.56 13.49
CA MET A 1 -28.83 5.99 14.00
C MET A 1 -27.88 5.99 12.81
N SER A 2 -27.52 7.15 12.26
CA SER A 2 -26.56 7.24 11.17
C SER A 2 -25.16 7.33 11.75
N GLY A 3 -24.26 6.41 11.36
CA GLY A 3 -22.84 6.46 11.74
C GLY A 3 -22.12 7.65 11.07
N GLN A 4 -20.88 7.89 11.47
CA GLN A 4 -20.02 8.88 10.80
C GLN A 4 -19.48 8.27 9.49
N TYR A 5 -19.71 8.93 8.36
CA TYR A 5 -19.17 8.55 7.05
C TYR A 5 -18.95 9.79 6.18
N SER A 6 -18.09 9.64 5.18
CA SER A 6 -17.96 10.59 4.06
C SER A 6 -18.60 9.96 2.83
N ALA A 7 -19.42 10.72 2.11
CA ALA A 7 -19.92 10.35 0.79
C ALA A 7 -19.26 11.21 -0.28
N PHE A 8 -18.87 10.57 -1.36
CA PHE A 8 -18.37 11.20 -2.57
C PHE A 8 -19.39 11.02 -3.68
N SER A 9 -19.55 12.02 -4.56
CA SER A 9 -20.43 11.87 -5.72
C SER A 9 -19.90 10.80 -6.67
N ASP A 10 -18.58 10.70 -6.80
CA ASP A 10 -17.88 9.81 -7.72
C ASP A 10 -16.61 9.26 -7.06
N VAL A 11 -16.29 8.00 -7.37
CA VAL A 11 -15.07 7.32 -6.91
C VAL A 11 -14.55 6.44 -8.05
N ALA A 12 -13.24 6.51 -8.31
CA ALA A 12 -12.59 5.70 -9.33
C ALA A 12 -11.27 5.11 -8.82
N ILE A 13 -10.93 3.92 -9.30
CA ILE A 13 -9.59 3.33 -9.16
C ILE A 13 -8.77 3.81 -10.35
N VAL A 14 -7.72 4.59 -10.10
CA VAL A 14 -6.89 5.20 -11.15
C VAL A 14 -5.79 4.25 -11.62
N GLU A 15 -5.15 3.54 -10.70
CA GLU A 15 -4.06 2.60 -10.98
C GLU A 15 -3.95 1.57 -9.85
N ALA A 16 -3.44 0.37 -10.17
CA ALA A 16 -3.22 -0.70 -9.22
C ALA A 16 -2.05 -1.60 -9.64
N VAL A 17 -1.05 -1.72 -8.77
CA VAL A 17 0.11 -2.61 -8.97
C VAL A 17 0.36 -3.45 -7.72
N ARG A 18 1.15 -4.52 -7.87
CA ARG A 18 1.54 -5.39 -6.76
C ARG A 18 2.97 -5.90 -6.93
N THR A 19 3.58 -6.33 -5.82
CA THR A 19 4.78 -7.17 -5.87
C THR A 19 4.44 -8.59 -6.34
N PRO A 20 5.44 -9.37 -6.82
CA PRO A 20 5.29 -10.80 -7.00
C PRO A 20 4.96 -11.52 -5.69
N TRP A 21 4.14 -12.55 -5.78
CA TRP A 21 3.99 -13.51 -4.68
C TRP A 21 5.06 -14.59 -4.83
N VAL A 22 5.65 -14.97 -3.71
CA VAL A 22 6.71 -15.98 -3.63
C VAL A 22 6.41 -16.94 -2.49
N ASP A 23 6.99 -18.13 -2.57
CA ASP A 23 6.86 -19.12 -1.50
C ASP A 23 7.51 -18.63 -0.21
N LEU A 24 7.01 -19.14 0.92
CA LEU A 24 7.58 -18.89 2.24
C LEU A 24 9.07 -19.28 2.26
N GLY A 25 9.93 -18.37 2.71
CA GLY A 25 11.39 -18.58 2.70
C GLY A 25 12.04 -18.39 1.32
N GLY A 26 11.28 -17.97 0.30
CA GLY A 26 11.76 -17.75 -1.06
C GLY A 26 12.42 -16.38 -1.30
N ALA A 27 12.34 -15.90 -2.54
CA ALA A 27 13.14 -14.77 -3.05
C ALA A 27 12.96 -13.43 -2.30
N LEU A 28 11.85 -13.24 -1.59
CA LEU A 28 11.57 -12.02 -0.82
C LEU A 28 11.64 -12.23 0.69
N ALA A 29 12.13 -13.39 1.17
CA ALA A 29 12.10 -13.74 2.60
C ALA A 29 12.91 -12.80 3.49
N GLN A 30 13.89 -12.08 2.93
CA GLN A 30 14.72 -11.13 3.67
C GLN A 30 14.28 -9.67 3.47
N VAL A 31 13.17 -9.43 2.76
CA VAL A 31 12.66 -8.09 2.49
C VAL A 31 11.62 -7.75 3.56
N SER A 32 11.78 -6.57 4.18
CA SER A 32 10.79 -6.08 5.15
C SER A 32 9.42 -5.89 4.46
N PRO A 33 8.30 -6.23 5.11
CA PRO A 33 6.97 -5.89 4.61
C PRO A 33 6.78 -4.39 4.36
N ILE A 34 7.48 -3.55 5.13
CA ILE A 34 7.49 -2.09 4.94
C ILE A 34 8.11 -1.75 3.58
N ASP A 35 9.24 -2.37 3.23
CA ASP A 35 9.92 -2.13 1.96
C ASP A 35 9.09 -2.62 0.77
N LEU A 36 8.35 -3.73 0.93
CA LEU A 36 7.38 -4.19 -0.07
C LEU A 36 6.27 -3.15 -0.28
N GLY A 37 5.74 -2.58 0.81
CA GLY A 37 4.76 -1.49 0.76
C GLY A 37 5.31 -0.22 0.10
N ILE A 38 6.52 0.19 0.47
CA ILE A 38 7.22 1.35 -0.14
C ILE A 38 7.42 1.11 -1.64
N LYS A 39 7.85 -0.09 -2.04
CA LYS A 39 8.07 -0.42 -3.45
C LYS A 39 6.77 -0.27 -4.23
N VAL A 40 5.67 -0.88 -3.77
CA VAL A 40 4.36 -0.79 -4.45
C VAL A 40 3.84 0.65 -4.47
N GLY A 41 3.95 1.39 -3.36
CA GLY A 41 3.53 2.79 -3.28
C GLY A 41 4.27 3.71 -4.26
N ARG A 42 5.57 3.48 -4.47
CA ARG A 42 6.35 4.24 -5.47
C ARG A 42 5.97 3.88 -6.90
N GLU A 43 5.77 2.59 -7.19
CA GLU A 43 5.39 2.14 -8.54
C GLU A 43 3.99 2.60 -8.93
N VAL A 44 3.01 2.55 -8.02
CA VAL A 44 1.63 2.97 -8.34
C VAL A 44 1.58 4.46 -8.68
N LEU A 45 2.32 5.31 -7.96
CA LEU A 45 2.38 6.75 -8.23
C LEU A 45 3.10 7.03 -9.55
N ALA A 46 4.17 6.29 -9.85
CA ALA A 46 4.89 6.41 -11.11
C ALA A 46 4.03 6.00 -12.31
N HIS A 47 3.30 4.88 -12.21
CA HIS A 47 2.39 4.39 -13.24
C HIS A 47 1.21 5.34 -13.46
N ALA A 48 0.63 5.86 -12.38
CA ALA A 48 -0.46 6.83 -12.43
C ALA A 48 -0.03 8.24 -12.89
N ALA A 49 1.28 8.51 -12.93
CA ALA A 49 1.85 9.84 -13.16
C ALA A 49 1.31 10.91 -12.19
N ILE A 50 1.15 10.56 -10.92
CA ILE A 50 0.63 11.45 -9.86
C ILE A 50 1.79 11.95 -9.00
N ASP A 51 1.80 13.26 -8.70
CA ASP A 51 2.75 13.83 -7.72
C ASP A 51 2.39 13.31 -6.31
N PRO A 52 3.33 12.69 -5.58
CA PRO A 52 3.08 12.24 -4.20
C PRO A 52 2.54 13.32 -3.26
N GLN A 53 2.80 14.61 -3.53
CA GLN A 53 2.27 15.72 -2.72
C GLN A 53 0.75 15.92 -2.86
N GLN A 54 0.11 15.29 -3.85
CA GLN A 54 -1.35 15.34 -4.05
C GLN A 54 -2.11 14.28 -3.23
N ILE A 55 -1.40 13.40 -2.51
CA ILE A 55 -2.02 12.33 -1.73
C ILE A 55 -2.44 12.87 -0.36
N ASP A 56 -3.75 12.99 -0.14
CA ASP A 56 -4.31 13.45 1.14
C ASP A 56 -4.19 12.41 2.27
N SER A 57 -4.23 11.12 1.93
CA SER A 57 -4.25 10.04 2.90
C SER A 57 -3.74 8.73 2.33
N VAL A 58 -3.08 7.94 3.18
CA VAL A 58 -2.59 6.60 2.85
C VAL A 58 -3.17 5.60 3.85
N LEU A 59 -3.78 4.54 3.33
CA LEU A 59 -4.30 3.43 4.13
C LEU A 59 -3.46 2.19 3.84
N ALA A 60 -2.68 1.74 4.82
CA ALA A 60 -1.85 0.54 4.72
C ALA A 60 -2.37 -0.55 5.66
N GLY A 61 -2.71 -1.72 5.11
CA GLY A 61 -3.16 -2.88 5.87
C GLY A 61 -2.04 -3.92 6.02
N SER A 62 -1.80 -4.39 7.24
CA SER A 62 -0.95 -5.54 7.52
C SER A 62 -1.56 -6.37 8.65
N MET A 63 -1.55 -7.69 8.52
CA MET A 63 -2.08 -8.60 9.56
C MET A 63 -1.08 -8.79 10.69
N ALA A 64 0.17 -9.09 10.36
CA ALA A 64 1.26 -9.25 11.31
C ALA A 64 2.36 -8.24 10.97
N GLN A 65 2.71 -7.39 11.94
CA GLN A 65 3.87 -6.52 11.79
C GLN A 65 5.14 -7.37 11.92
N ALA A 66 5.94 -7.42 10.86
CA ALA A 66 7.18 -8.19 10.81
C ALA A 66 8.34 -7.29 10.38
N SER A 67 8.54 -6.22 11.14
CA SER A 67 9.67 -5.30 11.03
C SER A 67 10.61 -5.47 12.22
N PHE A 68 11.82 -4.94 12.11
CA PHE A 68 12.83 -5.06 13.18
C PHE A 68 12.41 -4.37 14.49
N ASP A 69 11.50 -3.40 14.40
CA ASP A 69 10.93 -2.60 15.51
C ASP A 69 9.54 -3.09 15.93
N ALA A 70 9.12 -4.27 15.47
CA ALA A 70 7.81 -4.83 15.81
C ALA A 70 7.72 -5.36 17.26
N TYR A 71 8.79 -5.28 18.07
CA TYR A 71 8.85 -5.69 19.47
C TYR A 71 9.80 -4.83 20.31
#